data_AF-A0A323U2T0-F1
#
_entry.id   AF-A0A323U2T0-F1
#
_cell.length_a   1.000
_cell.length_b   1.000
_cell.length_c   1.000
_cell.angle_alpha   90.00
_cell.angle_beta   90.00
_cell.angle_gamma   90.00
#
_symmetry.space_group_name_H-M   'P 1'
#
loop_
_entity.id
_entity.type
_entity.pdbx_description
1 polymer ?
#
loop_
_entity_poly.entity_id
_entity_poly.type
_entity_poly.pdbx_seq_one_letter_code
_entity_poly.pdbx_strand_id
1 'polypeptide(L)'
;MASIWHSAPIFKGIPQRALLVLLVLGCIALFTDRPHPTPRGAVPAYSLRQILDSHPAFRAEPSPRTVSRREAVVARYLSLKASASALLGPEAGRAVARLLRLEFYNQAQKQRSAFSTPEAALEASESWLAAIGALQRGRKPRLAGLPLDSSAVISHWGDLQAAANALRLPVGVLAAIVDNEQYGGNKALGLSRGLREVADGLAQGLAETTGSAGSAGLISRTLGLAQMSWEDALRQEGRLRHFHAWDPRWPFPKTEAEARAALENPYLNLLFTASRLRGYLNEKLYLSPQDTRPLQGAWLYYLGPAWHNWPPGADEATWPYAFHAFFKGLLYQVVFSDPRKAALLPGAELPKLTAPGPL
;
A
#
# COMPACT_ATOMS: atom_id res chain seq x y z
N MET A 1 25.78 26.20 -32.89
CA MET A 1 24.51 25.44 -32.98
C MET A 1 24.40 24.59 -31.73
N ALA A 2 23.37 24.58 -30.90
CA ALA A 2 22.27 25.47 -30.58
C ALA A 2 21.86 25.13 -29.12
N SER A 3 21.35 26.13 -28.39
CA SER A 3 20.86 26.08 -27.00
C SER A 3 19.76 25.05 -26.76
N ILE A 4 19.79 24.34 -25.61
CA ILE A 4 18.59 24.15 -24.75
C ILE A 4 19.01 24.18 -23.27
N TRP A 5 19.24 25.39 -22.75
CA TRP A 5 19.12 25.66 -21.30
C TRP A 5 17.70 26.16 -21.08
N HIS A 6 16.79 25.31 -20.61
CA HIS A 6 15.50 25.73 -20.06
C HIS A 6 15.35 25.15 -18.64
N SER A 7 16.09 25.74 -17.72
CA SER A 7 15.83 25.63 -16.29
C SER A 7 14.47 26.29 -15.99
N ALA A 8 13.58 25.60 -15.28
CA ALA A 8 12.33 26.18 -14.81
C ALA A 8 12.62 27.48 -14.03
N PRO A 9 11.94 28.61 -14.32
CA PRO A 9 12.30 29.94 -13.82
C PRO A 9 11.96 30.17 -12.33
N ILE A 10 11.51 29.15 -11.61
CA ILE A 10 10.85 29.31 -10.30
C ILE A 10 11.86 29.44 -9.14
N PHE A 11 13.13 29.07 -9.34
CA PHE A 11 14.12 29.00 -8.25
C PHE A 11 15.40 29.82 -8.45
N LYS A 12 15.45 30.69 -9.48
CA LYS A 12 16.61 31.59 -9.67
C LYS A 12 16.66 32.62 -8.54
N GLY A 13 17.77 32.60 -7.78
CA GLY A 13 18.08 33.61 -6.75
C GLY A 13 17.88 33.15 -5.30
N ILE A 14 17.42 31.92 -5.05
CA ILE A 14 17.30 31.40 -3.68
C ILE A 14 18.63 30.75 -3.28
N PRO A 15 19.32 31.25 -2.22
CA PRO A 15 20.56 30.62 -1.75
C PRO A 15 20.30 29.15 -1.36
N GLN A 16 21.20 28.24 -1.72
CA GLN A 16 21.03 26.78 -1.56
C GLN A 16 20.63 26.36 -0.13
N ARG A 17 21.10 27.06 0.90
CA ARG A 17 20.71 26.83 2.30
C ARG A 17 19.24 27.18 2.57
N ALA A 18 18.71 28.22 1.93
CA ALA A 18 17.31 28.61 2.03
C ALA A 18 16.39 27.64 1.28
N LEU A 19 16.84 27.07 0.16
CA LEU A 19 16.11 26.03 -0.57
C LEU A 19 15.99 24.73 0.26
N LEU A 20 17.08 24.33 0.94
CA LEU A 20 17.09 23.19 1.86
C LEU A 20 16.17 23.43 3.07
N VAL A 21 16.20 24.63 3.64
CA VAL A 21 15.31 25.02 4.75
C VAL A 21 13.85 25.07 4.31
N LEU A 22 13.54 25.55 3.09
CA LEU A 22 12.18 25.54 2.54
C LEU A 22 11.69 24.13 2.21
N LEU A 23 12.57 23.23 1.76
CA LEU A 23 12.26 21.80 1.58
C LEU A 23 12.02 21.11 2.92
N VAL A 24 12.85 21.39 3.93
CA VAL A 24 12.69 20.85 5.28
C VAL A 24 11.43 21.42 5.94
N LEU A 25 11.15 22.71 5.81
CA LEU A 25 9.92 23.35 6.32
C LEU A 25 8.68 22.90 5.53
N GLY A 26 8.79 22.64 4.23
CA GLY A 26 7.71 22.06 3.41
C GLY A 26 7.41 20.63 3.80
N CYS A 27 8.44 19.82 4.06
CA CYS A 27 8.29 18.47 4.63
C CYS A 27 7.71 18.52 6.04
N ILE A 28 8.19 19.43 6.90
CA ILE A 28 7.65 19.64 8.24
C ILE A 28 6.18 20.08 8.14
N ALA A 29 5.81 21.04 7.28
CA ALA A 29 4.42 21.46 7.08
C ALA A 29 3.51 20.33 6.56
N LEU A 30 4.02 19.45 5.68
CA LEU A 30 3.33 18.23 5.24
C LEU A 30 3.19 17.17 6.37
N PHE A 31 3.99 17.27 7.43
CA PHE A 31 3.98 16.35 8.58
C PHE A 31 3.52 16.98 9.91
N THR A 32 3.32 18.30 10.00
CA THR A 32 2.87 19.03 11.20
C THR A 32 1.41 19.43 11.15
N ASP A 33 0.75 19.32 10.00
CA ASP A 33 -0.72 19.33 9.91
C ASP A 33 -1.30 17.96 10.33
N ARG A 34 -0.68 17.36 11.36
CA ARG A 34 -1.15 16.15 12.04
C ARG A 34 -2.23 16.59 13.02
N PRO A 35 -3.52 16.35 12.77
CA PRO A 35 -4.47 16.36 13.86
C PRO A 35 -3.99 15.36 14.91
N HIS A 36 -3.94 15.79 16.17
CA HIS A 36 -3.69 14.88 17.27
C HIS A 36 -4.70 13.72 17.21
N PRO A 37 -4.25 12.46 17.36
CA PRO A 37 -5.16 11.35 17.52
C PRO A 37 -5.99 11.63 18.77
N THR A 38 -7.26 11.95 18.56
CA THR A 38 -8.21 11.96 19.66
C THR A 38 -8.52 10.51 19.94
N PRO A 39 -8.31 10.00 21.17
CA PRO A 39 -8.74 8.65 21.51
C PRO A 39 -10.27 8.66 21.47
N ARG A 40 -10.85 8.25 20.34
CA ARG A 40 -12.27 7.98 20.25
C ARG A 40 -12.47 6.48 20.35
N GLY A 41 -13.21 6.09 21.38
CA GLY A 41 -13.77 4.74 21.51
C GLY A 41 -14.54 4.34 20.26
N ALA A 42 -14.80 3.02 20.15
CA ALA A 42 -15.49 2.36 19.05
C ALA A 42 -16.45 3.27 18.27
N VAL A 43 -16.28 3.32 16.94
CA VAL A 43 -17.18 4.03 16.02
C VAL A 43 -18.63 3.78 16.48
N PRO A 44 -19.37 4.82 16.92
CA PRO A 44 -20.73 4.60 17.40
C PRO A 44 -21.53 3.94 16.27
N ALA A 45 -22.48 3.08 16.62
CA ALA A 45 -23.23 2.23 15.68
C ALA A 45 -24.22 3.03 14.78
N TYR A 46 -23.78 4.12 14.16
CA TYR A 46 -24.55 5.10 13.40
C TYR A 46 -25.09 4.62 12.04
N SER A 47 -25.95 3.59 11.91
CA SER A 47 -26.56 3.15 10.62
C SER A 47 -25.76 3.47 9.31
N LEU A 48 -26.37 3.67 8.15
CA LEU A 48 -25.65 4.30 7.01
C LEU A 48 -26.23 5.67 6.71
N ARG A 49 -27.55 5.77 6.86
CA ARG A 49 -28.31 7.00 6.69
C ARG A 49 -27.85 8.07 7.68
N GLN A 50 -27.63 7.74 8.96
CA GLN A 50 -27.14 8.71 9.94
C GLN A 50 -25.75 9.28 9.58
N ILE A 51 -24.84 8.44 9.08
CA ILE A 51 -23.53 8.90 8.59
C ILE A 51 -23.73 9.88 7.43
N LEU A 52 -24.55 9.52 6.44
CA LEU A 52 -24.80 10.35 5.27
C LEU A 52 -25.54 11.65 5.65
N ASP A 53 -26.51 11.62 6.56
CA ASP A 53 -27.22 12.81 7.03
C ASP A 53 -26.27 13.82 7.71
N SER A 54 -25.20 13.32 8.35
CA SER A 54 -24.15 14.16 8.94
C SER A 54 -23.11 14.66 7.92
N HIS A 55 -23.12 14.13 6.69
CA HIS A 55 -22.10 14.43 5.69
C HIS A 55 -22.35 15.79 5.02
N PRO A 56 -21.32 16.64 4.82
CA PRO A 56 -21.49 17.99 4.26
C PRO A 56 -22.27 18.06 2.94
N ALA A 57 -22.08 17.07 2.06
CA ALA A 57 -22.80 16.98 0.77
C ALA A 57 -24.31 16.70 0.88
N PHE A 58 -24.82 16.29 2.05
CA PHE A 58 -26.22 15.97 2.31
C PHE A 58 -26.83 16.82 3.44
N ARG A 59 -26.02 17.66 4.11
CA ARG A 59 -26.40 18.43 5.30
C ARG A 59 -27.28 19.66 5.01
N ALA A 60 -27.42 20.08 3.75
CA ALA A 60 -28.36 21.15 3.40
C ALA A 60 -29.80 20.74 3.78
N GLU A 61 -30.68 21.72 4.04
CA GLU A 61 -32.08 21.47 4.42
C GLU A 61 -32.69 20.31 3.61
N PRO A 62 -33.40 19.35 4.25
CA PRO A 62 -33.86 18.14 3.58
C PRO A 62 -34.80 18.46 2.42
N SER A 63 -34.23 18.57 1.22
CA SER A 63 -35.00 18.65 -0.02
C SER A 63 -35.31 17.23 -0.52
N PRO A 64 -36.42 17.02 -1.26
CA PRO A 64 -36.69 15.75 -1.92
C PRO A 64 -35.51 15.25 -2.78
N ARG A 65 -34.72 16.17 -3.36
CA ARG A 65 -33.50 15.84 -4.12
C ARG A 65 -32.39 15.29 -3.23
N THR A 66 -32.14 15.90 -2.07
CA THR A 66 -31.11 15.44 -1.12
C THR A 66 -31.45 14.06 -0.56
N VAL A 67 -32.73 13.83 -0.24
CA VAL A 67 -33.22 12.51 0.20
C VAL A 67 -33.04 11.46 -0.91
N SER A 68 -33.44 11.77 -2.14
CA SER A 68 -33.30 10.85 -3.28
C SER A 68 -31.83 10.49 -3.55
N ARG A 69 -30.94 11.48 -3.48
CA ARG A 69 -29.49 11.27 -3.62
C ARG A 69 -28.95 10.35 -2.52
N ARG A 70 -29.33 10.57 -1.26
CA ARG A 70 -28.93 9.70 -0.13
C ARG A 70 -29.38 8.26 -0.35
N GLU A 71 -30.64 8.05 -0.72
CA GLU A 71 -31.16 6.70 -0.94
C GLU A 71 -30.47 6.01 -2.14
N ALA A 72 -30.10 6.75 -3.18
CA ALA A 72 -29.29 6.22 -4.28
C ALA A 72 -27.90 5.76 -3.81
N VAL A 73 -27.23 6.54 -2.95
CA VAL A 73 -25.94 6.14 -2.34
C VAL A 73 -26.10 4.89 -1.46
N VAL A 74 -27.16 4.82 -0.65
CA VAL A 74 -27.46 3.63 0.17
C VAL A 74 -27.69 2.40 -0.70
N ALA A 75 -28.48 2.53 -1.79
CA ALA A 75 -28.75 1.44 -2.71
C ALA A 75 -27.47 0.93 -3.39
N ARG A 76 -26.61 1.83 -3.88
CA ARG A 76 -25.30 1.47 -4.47
C ARG A 76 -24.39 0.77 -3.46
N TYR A 77 -24.31 1.27 -2.22
CA TYR A 77 -23.56 0.63 -1.15
C TYR A 77 -24.04 -0.82 -0.89
N LEU A 78 -25.35 -1.03 -0.80
CA LEU A 78 -25.91 -2.36 -0.57
C LEU A 78 -25.67 -3.29 -1.77
N SER A 79 -25.78 -2.77 -2.98
CA SER A 79 -25.46 -3.50 -4.21
C SER A 79 -24.00 -3.94 -4.25
N LEU A 80 -23.05 -3.07 -3.85
CA LEU A 80 -21.63 -3.43 -3.78
C LEU A 80 -21.34 -4.48 -2.72
N LYS A 81 -21.95 -4.37 -1.54
CA LYS A 81 -21.86 -5.39 -0.50
C LYS A 81 -22.34 -6.75 -1.02
N ALA A 82 -23.49 -6.77 -1.68
CA ALA A 82 -24.06 -8.00 -2.25
C ALA A 82 -23.18 -8.56 -3.38
N SER A 83 -22.69 -7.70 -4.26
CA SER A 83 -21.80 -8.08 -5.37
C SER A 83 -20.50 -8.69 -4.87
N ALA A 84 -19.85 -8.06 -3.88
CA ALA A 84 -18.65 -8.60 -3.26
C ALA A 84 -18.93 -9.93 -2.54
N SER A 85 -20.07 -10.04 -1.86
CA SER A 85 -20.49 -11.29 -1.21
C SER A 85 -20.68 -12.42 -2.21
N ALA A 86 -21.29 -12.14 -3.36
CA ALA A 86 -21.52 -13.14 -4.41
C ALA A 86 -20.21 -13.54 -5.13
N LEU A 87 -19.29 -12.60 -5.34
CA LEU A 87 -18.05 -12.84 -6.06
C LEU A 87 -16.95 -13.51 -5.22
N LEU A 88 -16.88 -13.19 -3.93
CA LEU A 88 -15.74 -13.50 -3.06
C LEU A 88 -16.15 -14.08 -1.70
N GLY A 89 -17.44 -14.27 -1.46
CA GLY A 89 -17.98 -14.82 -0.22
C GLY A 89 -18.39 -13.75 0.81
N PRO A 90 -19.14 -14.15 1.84
CA PRO A 90 -19.80 -13.24 2.78
C PRO A 90 -18.83 -12.36 3.58
N GLU A 91 -17.61 -12.83 3.83
CA GLU A 91 -16.58 -12.03 4.51
C GLU A 91 -16.11 -10.84 3.68
N ALA A 92 -15.90 -11.03 2.37
CA ALA A 92 -15.52 -9.94 1.47
C ALA A 92 -16.65 -8.91 1.37
N GLY A 93 -17.91 -9.34 1.31
CA GLY A 93 -19.07 -8.45 1.37
C GLY A 93 -19.08 -7.61 2.65
N ARG A 94 -18.85 -8.23 3.82
CA ARG A 94 -18.74 -7.50 5.10
C ARG A 94 -17.57 -6.53 5.12
N ALA A 95 -16.42 -6.90 4.57
CA ALA A 95 -15.23 -6.05 4.56
C ALA A 95 -15.38 -4.85 3.62
N VAL A 96 -15.95 -5.01 2.42
CA VAL A 96 -16.28 -3.90 1.51
C VAL A 96 -17.26 -2.94 2.17
N ALA A 97 -18.31 -3.47 2.79
CA ALA A 97 -19.29 -2.69 3.54
C ALA A 97 -18.62 -1.90 4.69
N ARG A 98 -17.73 -2.55 5.45
CA ARG A 98 -16.96 -1.91 6.52
C ARG A 98 -16.06 -0.78 5.99
N LEU A 99 -15.33 -1.01 4.90
CA LEU A 99 -14.45 -0.02 4.29
C LEU A 99 -15.23 1.23 3.85
N LEU A 100 -16.31 1.04 3.10
CA LEU A 100 -17.13 2.15 2.59
C LEU A 100 -17.80 2.93 3.72
N ARG A 101 -18.27 2.23 4.76
CA ARG A 101 -18.84 2.89 5.94
C ARG A 101 -17.80 3.74 6.68
N LEU A 102 -16.58 3.23 6.83
CA LEU A 102 -15.47 3.97 7.42
C LEU A 102 -15.11 5.20 6.57
N GLU A 103 -15.04 5.04 5.25
CA GLU A 103 -14.79 6.14 4.31
C GLU A 103 -15.85 7.25 4.43
N PHE A 104 -17.14 6.91 4.39
CA PHE A 104 -18.21 7.91 4.50
C PHE A 104 -18.24 8.59 5.87
N TYR A 105 -17.94 7.83 6.93
CA TYR A 105 -17.80 8.39 8.28
C TYR A 105 -16.67 9.40 8.34
N ASN A 106 -15.50 9.05 7.80
CA ASN A 106 -14.35 9.94 7.76
C ASN A 106 -14.65 11.22 6.98
N GLN A 107 -15.29 11.10 5.81
CA GLN A 107 -15.73 12.25 5.03
C GLN A 107 -16.71 13.15 5.81
N ALA A 108 -17.69 12.55 6.49
CA ALA A 108 -18.68 13.28 7.28
C ALA A 108 -18.04 14.03 8.46
N GLN A 109 -17.07 13.40 9.12
CA GLN A 109 -16.33 13.98 10.24
C GLN A 109 -15.19 14.91 9.81
N LYS A 110 -15.00 15.14 8.50
CA LYS A 110 -13.84 15.86 7.94
C LYS A 110 -12.50 15.28 8.40
N GLN A 111 -12.48 13.98 8.69
CA GLN A 111 -11.27 13.21 8.94
C GLN A 111 -10.63 12.80 7.61
N ARG A 112 -9.43 12.22 7.70
CA ARG A 112 -8.69 11.76 6.53
C ARG A 112 -9.47 10.66 5.80
N SER A 113 -9.77 10.90 4.53
CA SER A 113 -10.56 10.06 3.64
C SER A 113 -9.84 9.89 2.29
N ALA A 114 -10.20 8.83 1.57
CA ALA A 114 -9.57 8.51 0.30
C ALA A 114 -10.17 9.34 -0.84
N PHE A 115 -11.44 9.70 -0.70
CA PHE A 115 -12.24 10.46 -1.64
C PHE A 115 -12.94 11.62 -0.94
N SER A 116 -13.29 12.64 -1.72
CA SER A 116 -14.02 13.81 -1.23
C SER A 116 -15.54 13.58 -1.15
N THR A 117 -16.07 12.54 -1.79
CA THR A 117 -17.51 12.24 -1.83
C THR A 117 -17.80 10.74 -1.70
N PRO A 118 -18.98 10.36 -1.17
CA PRO A 118 -19.42 8.97 -1.15
C PRO A 118 -19.52 8.36 -2.55
N GLU A 119 -20.00 9.12 -3.53
CA GLU A 119 -20.15 8.63 -4.91
C GLU A 119 -18.82 8.24 -5.54
N ALA A 120 -17.76 9.03 -5.35
CA ALA A 120 -16.43 8.72 -5.89
C ALA A 120 -15.85 7.43 -5.27
N ALA A 121 -16.04 7.23 -3.96
CA ALA A 121 -15.64 6.00 -3.30
C ALA A 121 -16.42 4.77 -3.80
N LEU A 122 -17.72 4.93 -4.08
CA LEU A 122 -18.55 3.89 -4.69
C LEU A 122 -18.09 3.56 -6.10
N GLU A 123 -17.84 4.57 -6.96
CA GLU A 123 -17.37 4.40 -8.34
C GLU A 123 -16.01 3.68 -8.40
N ALA A 124 -15.09 4.04 -7.51
CA ALA A 124 -13.82 3.35 -7.38
C ALA A 124 -14.02 1.87 -6.98
N SER A 125 -14.89 1.61 -6.01
CA SER A 125 -15.20 0.25 -5.54
C SER A 125 -15.88 -0.59 -6.63
N GLU A 126 -16.80 -0.01 -7.39
CA GLU A 126 -17.45 -0.61 -8.56
C GLU A 126 -16.41 -1.02 -9.61
N SER A 127 -15.48 -0.13 -9.92
CA SER A 127 -14.39 -0.38 -10.88
C SER A 127 -13.49 -1.54 -10.44
N TRP A 128 -13.12 -1.58 -9.16
CA TRP A 128 -12.34 -2.70 -8.60
C TRP A 128 -13.10 -4.03 -8.61
N LEU A 129 -14.36 -4.04 -8.17
CA LEU A 129 -15.16 -5.27 -8.16
C LEU A 129 -15.49 -5.76 -9.58
N ALA A 130 -15.63 -4.85 -10.55
CA ALA A 130 -15.76 -5.22 -11.96
C ALA A 130 -14.50 -5.92 -12.48
N ALA A 131 -13.30 -5.40 -12.15
CA ALA A 131 -12.03 -6.03 -12.50
C ALA A 131 -11.88 -7.42 -11.85
N ILE A 132 -12.16 -7.54 -10.55
CA ILE A 132 -12.12 -8.83 -9.84
C ILE A 132 -13.13 -9.82 -10.43
N GLY A 133 -14.35 -9.36 -10.72
CA GLY A 133 -15.37 -10.18 -11.35
C GLY A 133 -14.97 -10.68 -12.74
N ALA A 134 -14.28 -9.86 -13.53
CA ALA A 134 -13.74 -10.30 -14.83
C ALA A 134 -12.73 -11.44 -14.65
N LEU A 135 -11.80 -11.33 -13.70
CA LEU A 135 -10.82 -12.38 -13.39
C LEU A 135 -11.48 -13.67 -12.90
N GLN A 136 -12.49 -13.59 -12.02
CA GLN A 136 -13.24 -14.77 -11.57
C GLN A 136 -13.94 -15.50 -12.72
N ARG A 137 -14.34 -14.76 -13.77
CA ARG A 137 -14.94 -15.32 -14.99
C ARG A 137 -13.92 -15.71 -16.07
N GLY A 138 -12.62 -15.67 -15.76
CA GLY A 138 -11.56 -15.98 -16.72
C GLY A 138 -11.45 -14.98 -17.87
N ARG A 139 -11.86 -13.73 -17.67
CA ARG A 139 -11.81 -12.66 -18.67
C ARG A 139 -10.75 -11.62 -18.31
N LYS A 140 -10.12 -11.03 -19.33
CA LYS A 140 -9.17 -9.93 -19.14
C LYS A 140 -9.87 -8.74 -18.45
N PRO A 141 -9.40 -8.30 -17.26
CA PRO A 141 -10.01 -7.19 -16.56
C PRO A 141 -9.71 -5.86 -17.23
N ARG A 142 -10.64 -4.91 -17.14
CA ARG A 142 -10.37 -3.50 -17.47
C ARG A 142 -9.67 -2.86 -16.28
N LEU A 143 -8.39 -2.53 -16.43
CA LEU A 143 -7.55 -1.96 -15.37
C LEU A 143 -7.31 -0.46 -15.52
N ALA A 144 -7.73 0.14 -16.64
CA ALA A 144 -7.55 1.56 -16.90
C ALA A 144 -8.17 2.41 -15.78
N GLY A 145 -7.37 3.31 -15.20
CA GLY A 145 -7.77 4.18 -14.09
C GLY A 145 -7.63 3.57 -12.70
N LEU A 146 -7.32 2.28 -12.58
CA LEU A 146 -7.01 1.66 -11.29
C LEU A 146 -5.52 1.88 -10.95
N PRO A 147 -5.19 2.26 -9.70
CA PRO A 147 -3.80 2.49 -9.31
C PRO A 147 -3.08 1.16 -9.04
N LEU A 148 -2.76 0.39 -10.07
CA LEU A 148 -2.20 -0.96 -9.99
C LEU A 148 -0.87 -1.05 -10.76
N ASP A 149 0.12 -1.76 -10.20
CA ASP A 149 1.32 -2.23 -10.90
C ASP A 149 1.49 -3.74 -10.71
N SER A 150 0.77 -4.52 -11.52
CA SER A 150 0.78 -5.98 -11.40
C SER A 150 2.06 -6.65 -11.86
N SER A 151 2.86 -5.99 -12.71
CA SER A 151 4.16 -6.51 -13.16
C SER A 151 5.11 -6.74 -12.01
N ALA A 152 5.16 -5.78 -11.07
CA ALA A 152 6.02 -5.87 -9.92
C ALA A 152 5.60 -6.98 -8.93
N VAL A 153 4.34 -7.40 -8.97
CA VAL A 153 3.84 -8.51 -8.14
C VAL A 153 4.04 -9.85 -8.82
N ILE A 154 3.64 -9.97 -10.08
CA ILE A 154 3.66 -11.24 -10.82
C ILE A 154 5.09 -11.75 -11.03
N SER A 155 6.05 -10.85 -11.23
CA SER A 155 7.47 -11.21 -11.35
C SER A 155 8.05 -11.89 -10.10
N HIS A 156 7.42 -11.71 -8.94
CA HIS A 156 7.84 -12.28 -7.65
C HIS A 156 6.81 -13.26 -7.08
N TRP A 157 6.03 -13.91 -7.94
CA TRP A 157 4.95 -14.83 -7.54
C TRP A 157 5.41 -15.88 -6.52
N GLY A 158 6.49 -16.61 -6.83
CA GLY A 158 6.99 -17.70 -5.98
C GLY A 158 7.40 -17.21 -4.60
N ASP A 159 8.17 -16.12 -4.57
CA ASP A 159 8.68 -15.52 -3.33
C ASP A 159 7.54 -14.97 -2.45
N LEU A 160 6.55 -14.31 -3.06
CA LEU A 160 5.36 -13.81 -2.37
C LEU A 160 4.55 -14.92 -1.73
N GLN A 161 4.28 -15.99 -2.48
CA GLN A 161 3.54 -17.14 -1.98
C GLN A 161 4.31 -17.85 -0.86
N ALA A 162 5.62 -18.05 -1.02
CA ALA A 162 6.48 -18.66 -0.02
C ALA A 162 6.52 -17.83 1.28
N ALA A 163 6.79 -16.53 1.20
CA ALA A 163 6.87 -15.64 2.35
C ALA A 163 5.52 -15.50 3.08
N ALA A 164 4.41 -15.35 2.34
CA ALA A 164 3.08 -15.28 2.93
C ALA A 164 2.71 -16.59 3.64
N ASN A 165 3.00 -17.74 3.03
CA ASN A 165 2.74 -19.05 3.62
C ASN A 165 3.59 -19.30 4.86
N ALA A 166 4.87 -18.91 4.84
CA ALA A 166 5.78 -19.07 5.98
C ALA A 166 5.26 -18.34 7.24
N LEU A 167 4.61 -17.19 7.07
CA LEU A 167 4.01 -16.42 8.17
C LEU A 167 2.49 -16.61 8.29
N ARG A 168 1.92 -17.56 7.52
CA ARG A 168 0.51 -17.94 7.50
C ARG A 168 -0.42 -16.73 7.34
N LEU A 169 -0.08 -15.88 6.38
CA LEU A 169 -0.82 -14.70 5.96
C LEU A 169 -1.53 -14.95 4.61
N PRO A 170 -2.68 -14.31 4.34
CA PRO A 170 -3.23 -14.31 2.99
C PRO A 170 -2.27 -13.57 2.04
N VAL A 171 -1.83 -14.26 0.98
CA VAL A 171 -0.84 -13.74 0.01
C VAL A 171 -1.27 -12.40 -0.62
N GLY A 172 -2.58 -12.20 -0.81
CA GLY A 172 -3.11 -10.93 -1.32
C GLY A 172 -2.72 -9.72 -0.47
N VAL A 173 -2.58 -9.88 0.85
CA VAL A 173 -2.17 -8.78 1.75
C VAL A 173 -0.75 -8.33 1.42
N LEU A 174 0.19 -9.27 1.30
CA LEU A 174 1.59 -8.97 1.02
C LEU A 174 1.77 -8.45 -0.42
N ALA A 175 1.06 -9.04 -1.38
CA ALA A 175 1.06 -8.58 -2.78
C ALA A 175 0.55 -7.13 -2.92
N ALA A 176 -0.49 -6.75 -2.18
CA ALA A 176 -1.01 -5.38 -2.20
C ALA A 176 -0.02 -4.34 -1.64
N ILE A 177 0.79 -4.74 -0.65
CA ILE A 177 1.88 -3.90 -0.11
C ILE A 177 2.94 -3.69 -1.20
N VAL A 178 3.44 -4.76 -1.81
CA VAL A 178 4.43 -4.67 -2.90
C VAL A 178 3.93 -3.79 -4.04
N ASP A 179 2.71 -4.01 -4.51
CA ASP A 179 2.12 -3.17 -5.56
C ASP A 179 2.07 -1.69 -5.16
N ASN A 180 1.63 -1.39 -3.94
CA ASN A 180 1.59 0.00 -3.47
C ASN A 180 2.98 0.67 -3.45
N GLU A 181 3.99 -0.04 -2.95
CA GLU A 181 5.35 0.49 -2.89
C GLU A 181 5.95 0.70 -4.29
N GLN A 182 5.72 -0.24 -5.20
CA GLN A 182 6.25 -0.18 -6.56
C GLN A 182 5.49 0.81 -7.45
N TYR A 183 4.16 0.88 -7.31
CA TYR A 183 3.35 1.90 -7.97
C TYR A 183 3.69 3.32 -7.47
N GLY A 184 3.86 3.48 -6.16
CA GLY A 184 4.31 4.73 -5.54
C GLY A 184 5.71 5.11 -5.98
N GLY A 185 6.63 4.14 -5.99
CA GLY A 185 7.99 4.24 -6.49
C GLY A 185 8.01 4.67 -7.96
N ASN A 186 7.34 3.97 -8.85
CA ASN A 186 7.30 4.28 -10.29
C ASN A 186 6.66 5.65 -10.59
N LYS A 187 5.64 6.06 -9.83
CA LYS A 187 5.11 7.44 -9.91
C LYS A 187 6.11 8.48 -9.41
N ALA A 188 6.75 8.22 -8.27
CA ALA A 188 7.79 9.09 -7.72
C ALA A 188 9.04 9.12 -8.60
N LEU A 189 9.37 8.04 -9.32
CA LEU A 189 10.44 7.93 -10.32
C LEU A 189 10.07 8.67 -11.61
N GLY A 190 8.81 8.62 -12.03
CA GLY A 190 8.28 9.43 -13.13
C GLY A 190 8.33 10.94 -12.80
N LEU A 191 8.02 11.32 -11.57
CA LEU A 191 8.14 12.69 -11.05
C LEU A 191 9.60 13.08 -10.76
N SER A 192 10.43 12.13 -10.34
CA SER A 192 11.84 12.36 -9.98
C SER A 192 12.80 12.17 -11.13
N ARG A 193 12.43 11.74 -12.33
CA ARG A 193 13.33 11.85 -13.51
C ARG A 193 13.79 13.29 -13.73
N GLY A 194 12.89 14.26 -13.60
CA GLY A 194 13.23 15.69 -13.67
C GLY A 194 14.02 16.23 -12.46
N LEU A 195 13.97 15.55 -11.31
CA LEU A 195 14.76 15.90 -10.11
C LEU A 195 16.07 15.11 -10.01
N ARG A 196 16.16 13.92 -10.61
CA ARG A 196 17.35 13.08 -10.71
C ARG A 196 18.33 13.63 -11.71
N GLU A 197 17.90 14.18 -12.84
CA GLU A 197 18.83 14.88 -13.74
C GLU A 197 19.55 16.04 -13.01
N VAL A 198 18.86 16.69 -12.07
CA VAL A 198 19.43 17.75 -11.22
C VAL A 198 20.28 17.18 -10.07
N ALA A 199 19.82 16.10 -9.43
CA ALA A 199 20.51 15.46 -8.32
C ALA A 199 21.75 14.66 -8.75
N ASP A 200 21.71 14.01 -9.91
CA ASP A 200 22.82 13.29 -10.54
C ASP A 200 23.87 14.29 -11.02
N GLY A 201 23.46 15.44 -11.57
CA GLY A 201 24.38 16.56 -11.87
C GLY A 201 25.06 17.14 -10.63
N LEU A 202 24.37 17.18 -9.49
CA LEU A 202 24.93 17.59 -8.20
C LEU A 202 25.81 16.50 -7.56
N ALA A 203 25.42 15.23 -7.68
CA ALA A 203 26.14 14.09 -7.13
C ALA A 203 27.44 13.82 -7.89
N GLN A 204 27.45 14.00 -9.21
CA GLN A 204 28.64 13.88 -10.04
C GLN A 204 29.66 14.98 -9.69
N GLY A 205 29.20 16.23 -9.49
CA GLY A 205 30.06 17.33 -9.01
C GLY A 205 30.57 17.18 -7.57
N LEU A 206 29.82 16.48 -6.70
CA LEU A 206 30.25 16.17 -5.32
C LEU A 206 31.20 14.96 -5.24
N ALA A 207 31.02 13.97 -6.10
CA ALA A 207 31.89 12.80 -6.19
C ALA A 207 33.30 13.16 -6.72
N GLU A 208 33.38 14.09 -7.68
CA GLU A 208 34.65 14.60 -8.22
C GLU A 208 35.42 15.46 -7.21
N THR A 209 34.76 16.03 -6.18
CA THR A 209 35.38 17.00 -5.26
C THR A 209 35.75 16.44 -3.89
N THR A 210 35.18 15.33 -3.42
CA THR A 210 35.33 14.91 -2.01
C THR A 210 35.77 13.47 -1.73
N GLY A 211 35.93 12.62 -2.75
CA GLY A 211 36.73 11.40 -2.66
C GLY A 211 36.45 10.43 -1.48
N SER A 212 35.25 10.46 -0.87
CA SER A 212 34.86 9.49 0.16
C SER A 212 33.36 9.23 0.13
N ALA A 213 32.99 7.94 0.19
CA ALA A 213 31.62 7.45 0.25
C ALA A 213 30.94 7.67 1.62
N GLY A 214 31.30 8.74 2.34
CA GLY A 214 30.78 9.06 3.69
C GLY A 214 29.48 9.86 3.69
N SER A 215 29.08 10.44 2.56
CA SER A 215 27.82 11.19 2.38
C SER A 215 26.73 10.39 1.66
N ALA A 216 27.03 9.15 1.24
CA ALA A 216 26.10 8.20 0.64
C ALA A 216 25.25 7.43 1.68
N GLY A 217 25.47 7.63 2.98
CA GLY A 217 24.69 7.02 4.08
C GLY A 217 23.27 7.57 4.26
N LEU A 218 22.88 8.58 3.48
CA LEU A 218 21.49 9.08 3.37
C LEU A 218 20.69 8.36 2.27
N ILE A 219 21.29 7.38 1.59
CA ILE A 219 20.63 6.60 0.53
C ILE A 219 19.77 5.52 1.17
N SER A 220 18.47 5.84 1.26
CA SER A 220 17.31 5.01 1.61
C SER A 220 17.42 4.11 2.86
N ARG A 221 16.68 4.49 3.92
CA ARG A 221 16.45 3.63 5.10
C ARG A 221 15.62 2.39 4.76
N THR A 222 14.88 2.42 3.66
CA THR A 222 14.00 1.36 3.19
C THR A 222 14.56 0.74 1.91
N LEU A 223 14.59 -0.59 1.82
CA LEU A 223 15.21 -1.33 0.73
C LEU A 223 14.25 -2.36 0.13
N GLY A 224 14.45 -2.62 -1.17
CA GLY A 224 13.81 -3.70 -1.91
C GLY A 224 12.31 -3.56 -2.13
N LEU A 225 11.68 -4.70 -2.45
CA LEU A 225 10.34 -4.77 -3.05
C LEU A 225 9.24 -4.15 -2.19
N ALA A 226 9.32 -4.32 -0.88
CA ALA A 226 8.33 -3.84 0.08
C ALA A 226 8.85 -2.69 0.97
N GLN A 227 9.96 -2.04 0.59
CA GLN A 227 10.52 -0.90 1.33
C GLN A 227 10.77 -1.22 2.83
N MET A 228 11.26 -2.43 3.12
CA MET A 228 11.58 -2.86 4.48
C MET A 228 12.86 -2.15 4.97
N SER A 229 12.87 -1.70 6.23
CA SER A 229 14.07 -1.09 6.83
C SER A 229 15.02 -2.15 7.39
N TRP A 230 16.31 -1.86 7.37
CA TRP A 230 17.32 -2.76 7.94
C TRP A 230 17.17 -2.84 9.46
N GLU A 231 16.79 -1.74 10.13
CA GLU A 231 16.55 -1.70 11.57
C GLU A 231 15.42 -2.64 11.98
N ASP A 232 14.32 -2.63 11.21
CA ASP A 232 13.23 -3.54 11.48
C ASP A 232 13.62 -4.97 11.11
N ALA A 233 14.37 -5.20 10.02
CA ALA A 233 14.79 -6.54 9.63
C ALA A 233 15.55 -7.26 10.76
N LEU A 234 16.47 -6.55 11.42
CA LEU A 234 17.25 -7.09 12.55
C LEU A 234 16.39 -7.52 13.75
N ARG A 235 15.16 -7.01 13.88
CA ARG A 235 14.25 -7.33 14.99
C ARG A 235 13.36 -8.56 14.73
N GLN A 236 13.44 -9.17 13.55
CA GLN A 236 12.47 -10.19 13.14
C GLN A 236 12.84 -11.62 13.56
N GLU A 237 14.08 -11.88 14.01
CA GLU A 237 14.61 -13.23 14.25
C GLU A 237 13.69 -14.08 15.14
N GLY A 238 13.33 -13.56 16.31
CA GLY A 238 12.54 -14.31 17.29
C GLY A 238 11.21 -14.81 16.71
N ARG A 239 10.52 -13.96 15.94
CA ARG A 239 9.25 -14.36 15.29
C ARG A 239 9.48 -15.33 14.15
N LEU A 240 10.49 -15.11 13.32
CA LEU A 240 10.78 -16.01 12.20
C LEU A 240 11.13 -17.42 12.69
N ARG A 241 11.92 -17.54 13.76
CA ARG A 241 12.20 -18.83 14.41
C ARG A 241 10.94 -19.46 14.99
N HIS A 242 10.09 -18.67 15.64
CA HIS A 242 8.82 -19.14 16.22
C HIS A 242 7.83 -19.67 15.17
N PHE A 243 7.85 -19.10 13.97
CA PHE A 243 7.07 -19.59 12.83
C PHE A 243 7.73 -20.75 12.07
N HIS A 244 8.95 -21.17 12.47
CA HIS A 244 9.81 -22.08 11.70
C HIS A 244 10.05 -21.60 10.26
N ALA A 245 10.05 -20.27 10.09
CA ALA A 245 10.21 -19.60 8.81
C ALA A 245 11.67 -19.21 8.51
N TRP A 246 12.57 -19.41 9.48
CA TRP A 246 14.02 -19.25 9.33
C TRP A 246 14.72 -20.59 9.47
N ASP A 247 15.59 -20.93 8.51
CA ASP A 247 16.42 -22.13 8.60
C ASP A 247 17.52 -21.91 9.66
N PRO A 248 17.56 -22.71 10.74
CA PRO A 248 18.49 -22.51 11.85
C PRO A 248 19.97 -22.71 11.46
N ARG A 249 20.25 -23.30 10.29
CA ARG A 249 21.61 -23.49 9.78
C ARG A 249 22.23 -22.20 9.23
N TRP A 250 21.40 -21.20 8.91
CA TRP A 250 21.88 -19.92 8.38
C TRP A 250 21.95 -18.88 9.48
N PRO A 251 23.07 -18.14 9.60
CA PRO A 251 23.17 -17.06 10.56
C PRO A 251 22.14 -15.98 10.25
N PHE A 252 21.43 -15.54 11.28
CA PHE A 252 20.56 -14.37 11.15
C PHE A 252 21.42 -13.11 11.05
N PRO A 253 21.06 -12.12 10.20
CA PRO A 253 21.80 -10.86 10.11
C PRO A 253 21.92 -10.16 11.47
N LYS A 254 23.12 -9.69 11.82
CA LYS A 254 23.42 -9.01 13.10
C LYS A 254 23.85 -7.56 12.91
N THR A 255 24.31 -7.21 11.73
CA THR A 255 24.78 -5.85 11.39
C THR A 255 23.91 -5.20 10.32
N GLU A 256 24.00 -3.87 10.20
CA GLU A 256 23.34 -3.14 9.12
C GLU A 256 23.75 -3.68 7.75
N ALA A 257 25.04 -3.88 7.50
CA ALA A 257 25.55 -4.35 6.22
C ALA A 257 24.97 -5.72 5.84
N GLU A 258 24.94 -6.67 6.78
CA GLU A 258 24.33 -7.99 6.58
C GLU A 258 22.83 -7.90 6.33
N ALA A 259 22.12 -7.04 7.06
CA ALA A 259 20.69 -6.85 6.88
C ALA A 259 20.37 -6.24 5.51
N ARG A 260 21.14 -5.24 5.07
CA ARG A 260 21.01 -4.63 3.74
C ARG A 260 21.26 -5.66 2.64
N ALA A 261 22.34 -6.43 2.74
CA ALA A 261 22.64 -7.51 1.79
C ALA A 261 21.52 -8.56 1.74
N ALA A 262 20.97 -8.95 2.89
CA ALA A 262 19.83 -9.86 2.94
C ALA A 262 18.57 -9.26 2.28
N LEU A 263 18.33 -7.96 2.44
CA LEU A 263 17.18 -7.25 1.87
C LEU A 263 17.24 -7.07 0.34
N GLU A 264 18.40 -7.32 -0.29
CA GLU A 264 18.55 -7.39 -1.75
C GLU A 264 17.93 -8.68 -2.33
N ASN A 265 17.85 -9.75 -1.54
CA ASN A 265 17.17 -10.97 -1.93
C ASN A 265 15.64 -10.78 -1.86
N PRO A 266 14.88 -10.95 -2.97
CA PRO A 266 13.44 -10.75 -3.00
C PRO A 266 12.66 -11.54 -1.94
N TYR A 267 12.98 -12.83 -1.79
CA TYR A 267 12.32 -13.68 -0.80
C TYR A 267 12.59 -13.22 0.63
N LEU A 268 13.84 -12.91 0.97
CA LEU A 268 14.18 -12.44 2.33
C LEU A 268 13.56 -11.07 2.62
N ASN A 269 13.53 -10.16 1.64
CA ASN A 269 12.82 -8.88 1.76
C ASN A 269 11.34 -9.09 2.11
N LEU A 270 10.66 -9.97 1.36
CA LEU A 270 9.25 -10.30 1.58
C LEU A 270 9.02 -11.05 2.89
N LEU A 271 9.93 -11.93 3.28
CA LEU A 271 9.87 -12.70 4.52
C LEU A 271 9.98 -11.80 5.75
N PHE A 272 10.93 -10.86 5.75
CA PHE A 272 11.07 -9.87 6.83
C PHE A 272 9.83 -8.96 6.90
N THR A 273 9.33 -8.48 5.76
CA THR A 273 8.08 -7.71 5.69
C THR A 273 6.90 -8.50 6.23
N ALA A 274 6.74 -9.77 5.84
CA ALA A 274 5.68 -10.64 6.30
C ALA A 274 5.77 -10.88 7.82
N SER A 275 6.98 -11.06 8.37
CA SER A 275 7.20 -11.22 9.82
C SER A 275 6.82 -9.96 10.59
N ARG A 276 7.27 -8.79 10.11
CA ARG A 276 6.92 -7.49 10.70
C ARG A 276 5.41 -7.30 10.69
N LEU A 277 4.77 -7.52 9.55
CA LEU A 277 3.33 -7.44 9.37
C LEU A 277 2.59 -8.38 10.30
N ARG A 278 3.07 -9.63 10.43
CA ARG A 278 2.46 -10.64 11.29
C ARG A 278 2.46 -10.20 12.75
N GLY A 279 3.55 -9.59 13.23
CA GLY A 279 3.62 -9.02 14.57
C GLY A 279 2.52 -7.99 14.82
N TYR A 280 2.35 -7.05 13.88
CA TYR A 280 1.32 -6.03 13.98
C TYR A 280 -0.09 -6.60 13.92
N LEU A 281 -0.35 -7.55 13.02
CA LEU A 281 -1.67 -8.15 12.91
C LEU A 281 -2.03 -8.96 14.16
N ASN A 282 -1.07 -9.65 14.79
CA ASN A 282 -1.30 -10.30 16.07
C ASN A 282 -1.72 -9.27 17.13
N GLU A 283 -1.00 -8.16 17.27
CA GLU A 283 -1.35 -7.08 18.21
C GLU A 283 -2.76 -6.52 17.92
N LYS A 284 -3.05 -6.22 16.66
CA LYS A 284 -4.33 -5.62 16.24
C LYS A 284 -5.54 -6.51 16.41
N LEU A 285 -5.34 -7.81 16.31
CA LEU A 285 -6.39 -8.81 16.50
C LEU A 285 -6.46 -9.27 17.96
N TYR A 286 -5.76 -8.60 18.88
CA TYR A 286 -5.67 -8.95 20.30
C TYR A 286 -5.23 -10.40 20.52
N LEU A 287 -4.32 -10.86 19.66
CA LEU A 287 -3.70 -12.18 19.74
C LEU A 287 -2.38 -12.10 20.49
N SER A 288 -1.95 -13.25 21.03
CA SER A 288 -0.60 -13.36 21.57
C SER A 288 0.44 -12.99 20.50
N PRO A 289 1.55 -12.30 20.85
CA PRO A 289 2.67 -12.10 19.93
C PRO A 289 3.21 -13.41 19.33
N GLN A 290 3.01 -14.52 20.04
CA GLN A 290 3.41 -15.88 19.66
C GLN A 290 2.30 -16.65 18.92
N ASP A 291 1.14 -16.04 18.63
CA ASP A 291 0.08 -16.72 17.89
C ASP A 291 0.51 -16.97 16.44
N THR A 292 0.61 -18.25 16.08
CA THR A 292 0.99 -18.74 14.75
C THR A 292 -0.19 -19.29 13.96
N ARG A 293 -1.44 -19.21 14.42
CA ARG A 293 -2.58 -19.74 13.67
C ARG A 293 -2.72 -19.00 12.33
N PRO A 294 -3.19 -19.64 11.24
CA PRO A 294 -3.43 -18.92 10.00
C PRO A 294 -4.37 -17.73 10.21
N LEU A 295 -3.95 -16.54 9.77
CA LEU A 295 -4.83 -15.38 9.81
C LEU A 295 -5.80 -15.45 8.64
N GLN A 296 -7.08 -15.25 8.95
CA GLN A 296 -8.18 -15.30 8.00
C GLN A 296 -9.03 -14.05 8.15
N GLY A 297 -9.86 -13.78 7.13
CA GLY A 297 -10.77 -12.64 7.12
C GLY A 297 -10.39 -11.58 6.10
N ALA A 298 -11.38 -11.16 5.31
CA ALA A 298 -11.18 -10.18 4.25
C ALA A 298 -10.78 -8.77 4.75
N TRP A 299 -10.97 -8.46 6.03
CA TRP A 299 -10.53 -7.17 6.58
C TRP A 299 -9.00 -7.04 6.66
N LEU A 300 -8.27 -8.16 6.63
CA LEU A 300 -6.80 -8.16 6.61
C LEU A 300 -6.23 -7.45 5.37
N TYR A 301 -6.95 -7.48 4.23
CA TYR A 301 -6.53 -6.78 3.01
C TYR A 301 -6.50 -5.26 3.18
N TYR A 302 -7.26 -4.71 4.12
CA TYR A 302 -7.20 -3.29 4.48
C TYR A 302 -6.17 -3.05 5.58
N LEU A 303 -6.25 -3.82 6.68
CA LEU A 303 -5.38 -3.63 7.83
C LEU A 303 -3.91 -3.75 7.45
N GLY A 304 -3.53 -4.75 6.66
CA GLY A 304 -2.13 -4.99 6.37
C GLY A 304 -1.45 -3.80 5.68
N PRO A 305 -1.96 -3.32 4.52
CA PRO A 305 -1.43 -2.15 3.85
C PRO A 305 -1.56 -0.84 4.64
N ALA A 306 -2.66 -0.65 5.40
CA ALA A 306 -2.82 0.53 6.24
C ALA A 306 -1.74 0.60 7.33
N TRP A 307 -1.49 -0.53 8.01
CA TRP A 307 -0.48 -0.64 9.06
C TRP A 307 0.95 -0.60 8.52
N HIS A 308 1.19 -1.12 7.32
CA HIS A 308 2.51 -1.05 6.69
C HIS A 308 3.00 0.40 6.55
N ASN A 309 2.09 1.31 6.17
CA ASN A 309 2.43 2.68 5.83
C ASN A 309 2.23 3.66 6.99
N TRP A 310 1.12 3.54 7.75
CA TRP A 310 0.86 4.41 8.90
C TRP A 310 0.16 3.67 10.04
N PRO A 311 0.93 2.94 10.87
CA PRO A 311 0.42 2.21 12.02
C PRO A 311 -0.57 3.01 12.89
N PRO A 312 -0.26 4.24 13.35
CA PRO A 312 -1.09 4.93 14.35
C PRO A 312 -2.52 5.24 13.92
N GLY A 313 -2.83 5.37 12.63
CA GLY A 313 -4.18 5.70 12.17
C GLY A 313 -4.75 4.71 11.16
N ALA A 314 -4.19 3.52 11.07
CA ALA A 314 -4.69 2.46 10.21
C ALA A 314 -6.11 1.99 10.60
N ASP A 315 -6.52 2.18 11.86
CA ASP A 315 -7.86 1.83 12.34
C ASP A 315 -8.89 2.97 12.18
N GLU A 316 -8.43 4.19 11.89
CA GLU A 316 -9.24 5.41 11.99
C GLU A 316 -9.38 6.15 10.65
N ALA A 317 -8.42 6.01 9.74
CA ALA A 317 -8.35 6.80 8.51
C ALA A 317 -8.30 5.93 7.27
N THR A 318 -9.09 6.28 6.26
CA THR A 318 -9.10 5.64 4.96
C THR A 318 -8.21 6.43 4.01
N TRP A 319 -6.92 6.12 3.98
CA TRP A 319 -6.01 6.78 3.04
C TRP A 319 -6.22 6.25 1.62
N PRO A 320 -5.97 7.04 0.55
CA PRO A 320 -6.08 6.55 -0.82
C PRO A 320 -5.28 5.27 -1.07
N TYR A 321 -4.06 5.18 -0.54
CA TYR A 321 -3.21 3.99 -0.68
C TYR A 321 -3.82 2.76 0.01
N ALA A 322 -4.42 2.91 1.20
CA ALA A 322 -4.98 1.81 1.99
C ALA A 322 -6.32 1.34 1.42
N PHE A 323 -7.15 2.29 0.99
CA PHE A 323 -8.43 2.01 0.33
C PHE A 323 -8.21 1.18 -0.94
N HIS A 324 -7.28 1.60 -1.80
CA HIS A 324 -6.98 0.85 -3.02
C HIS A 324 -6.27 -0.47 -2.72
N ALA A 325 -5.37 -0.51 -1.75
CA ALA A 325 -4.69 -1.76 -1.38
C ALA A 325 -5.63 -2.84 -0.84
N PHE A 326 -6.73 -2.45 -0.18
CA PHE A 326 -7.80 -3.41 0.16
C PHE A 326 -8.31 -4.16 -1.07
N PHE A 327 -8.66 -3.43 -2.14
CA PHE A 327 -9.13 -4.05 -3.37
C PHE A 327 -8.02 -4.78 -4.14
N LYS A 328 -6.78 -4.26 -4.13
CA LYS A 328 -5.61 -4.99 -4.65
C LYS A 328 -5.45 -6.32 -3.94
N GLY A 329 -5.59 -6.35 -2.61
CA GLY A 329 -5.42 -7.57 -1.84
C GLY A 329 -6.47 -8.63 -2.18
N LEU A 330 -7.73 -8.22 -2.36
CA LEU A 330 -8.78 -9.10 -2.87
C LEU A 330 -8.48 -9.59 -4.30
N LEU A 331 -8.06 -8.69 -5.19
CA LEU A 331 -7.70 -9.03 -6.57
C LEU A 331 -6.54 -10.02 -6.61
N TYR A 332 -5.47 -9.76 -5.84
CA TYR A 332 -4.32 -10.64 -5.78
C TYR A 332 -4.63 -11.97 -5.12
N GLN A 333 -5.49 -12.02 -4.10
CA GLN A 333 -5.93 -13.30 -3.55
C GLN A 333 -6.60 -14.18 -4.63
N VAL A 334 -7.40 -13.57 -5.51
CA VAL A 334 -8.01 -14.28 -6.65
C VAL A 334 -6.96 -14.68 -7.67
N VAL A 335 -6.02 -13.80 -8.00
CA VAL A 335 -4.93 -14.07 -8.94
C VAL A 335 -4.08 -15.26 -8.48
N PHE A 336 -3.64 -15.24 -7.22
CA PHE A 336 -2.83 -16.29 -6.61
C PHE A 336 -3.55 -17.64 -6.41
N SER A 337 -4.87 -17.69 -6.62
CA SER A 337 -5.64 -18.95 -6.58
C SER A 337 -5.49 -19.82 -7.83
N ASP A 338 -5.11 -19.23 -8.98
CA ASP A 338 -4.96 -19.95 -10.24
C ASP A 338 -3.97 -19.19 -11.16
N PRO A 339 -2.83 -19.80 -11.56
CA PRO A 339 -1.87 -19.18 -12.48
C PRO A 339 -2.49 -18.68 -13.79
N ARG A 340 -3.58 -19.30 -14.26
CA ARG A 340 -4.30 -18.84 -15.47
C ARG A 340 -4.94 -17.48 -15.28
N LYS A 341 -5.31 -17.11 -14.05
CA LYS A 341 -5.81 -15.76 -13.73
C LYS A 341 -4.67 -14.74 -13.70
N ALA A 342 -3.48 -15.15 -13.25
CA ALA A 342 -2.28 -14.31 -13.32
C ALA A 342 -1.94 -13.91 -14.75
N ALA A 343 -2.05 -14.86 -15.70
CA ALA A 343 -1.84 -14.64 -17.12
C ALA A 343 -2.75 -13.57 -17.75
N LEU A 344 -3.85 -13.19 -17.08
CA LEU A 344 -4.76 -12.15 -17.54
C LEU A 344 -4.33 -10.72 -17.13
N LEU A 345 -3.31 -10.60 -16.30
CA LEU A 345 -2.79 -9.31 -15.82
C LEU A 345 -1.49 -8.89 -16.53
N PRO A 346 -1.22 -7.57 -16.63
CA PRO A 346 0.06 -7.07 -17.11
C PRO A 346 1.25 -7.62 -16.32
N GLY A 347 2.32 -8.00 -17.03
CA GLY A 347 3.54 -8.55 -16.44
C GLY A 347 3.58 -10.07 -16.30
N ALA A 348 2.57 -10.78 -16.81
CA ALA A 348 2.61 -12.24 -16.92
C ALA A 348 3.34 -12.77 -18.18
N GLU A 349 3.97 -11.88 -18.96
CA GLU A 349 4.90 -12.31 -20.01
C GLU A 349 6.10 -12.99 -19.34
N LEU A 350 6.32 -14.27 -19.70
CA LEU A 350 7.41 -15.09 -19.16
C LEU A 350 8.75 -14.36 -19.28
N PRO A 351 9.63 -14.43 -18.26
CA PRO A 351 11.04 -14.10 -18.48
C PRO A 351 11.52 -14.95 -19.66
N LYS A 352 12.10 -14.29 -20.68
CA LYS A 352 12.94 -15.01 -21.65
C LYS A 352 13.96 -15.79 -20.83
N LEU A 353 13.93 -17.12 -20.93
CA LEU A 353 14.95 -18.00 -20.37
C LEU A 353 16.31 -17.54 -20.89
N THR A 354 17.02 -16.72 -20.12
CA THR A 354 18.46 -16.62 -20.26
C THR A 354 19.02 -17.90 -19.69
N ALA A 355 19.70 -18.67 -20.55
CA ALA A 355 20.38 -19.90 -20.15
C ALA A 355 21.20 -19.65 -18.89
N PRO A 356 21.22 -20.60 -17.93
CA PRO A 356 22.03 -20.46 -16.73
C PRO A 356 23.50 -20.29 -17.14
N GLY A 357 24.08 -19.14 -16.78
CA GLY A 357 25.53 -18.95 -16.83
C GLY A 357 26.21 -19.91 -15.83
N PRO A 358 27.45 -20.34 -16.12
CA PRO A 358 28.13 -21.29 -15.26
C PRO A 358 28.37 -20.69 -13.86
N LEU A 359 28.15 -21.53 -12.84
CA LEU A 359 28.35 -21.23 -11.42
C LEU A 359 29.80 -20.89 -11.08
#